data_AF-A0A9Q0D957-F1
#
_entry.id   AF-A0A9Q0D957-F1
#
_cell.length_a   1.000
_cell.length_b   1.000
_cell.length_c   1.000
_cell.angle_alpha   90.00
_cell.angle_beta   90.00
_cell.angle_gamma   90.00
#
_symmetry.space_group_name_H-M   'P 1'
#
loop_
_entity.id
_entity.type
_entity.pdbx_description
1 polymer ?
#
loop_
_entity_poly.entity_id
_entity_poly.type
_entity_poly.pdbx_seq_one_letter_code
_entity_poly.pdbx_strand_id
1 'polypeptide(L)'
;MPSLGDHRHHHCLVEIPKTWWAARDYCRNRGFDLATVDNKGAMEALLPLMADKASDEWWIGLLHGGDALWRWSLVGEEGFYRPGEADYTHYGPMANMKNSFVGVFNGNWSTFISTTILYFICYDGKRQGQDRYVKVNLPATWLSAQQYCRAHHTDLVSIRNPAENQAVTQATTLVDTYWIGLYGDRWHWADGHSSTFRNWNEKKDVDLLAGKHDLDWA
;
A
#
# COMPACT_ATOMS: atom_id res chain seq x y z
N MET A 1 -6.81 8.59 46.12
CA MET A 1 -7.65 8.75 44.93
C MET A 1 -6.74 9.21 43.80
N PRO A 2 -6.48 8.39 42.76
CA PRO A 2 -5.70 8.85 41.62
C PRO A 2 -6.58 9.72 40.71
N SER A 3 -6.02 10.83 40.27
CA SER A 3 -6.62 11.87 39.43
C SER A 3 -6.86 11.41 37.99
N LEU A 4 -8.00 11.83 37.42
CA LEU A 4 -8.25 11.77 35.98
C LEU A 4 -7.20 12.61 35.24
N GLY A 5 -6.47 11.97 34.34
CA GLY A 5 -5.49 12.61 33.47
C GLY A 5 -5.13 11.71 32.29
N ASP A 6 -5.74 12.02 31.15
CA ASP A 6 -5.28 11.78 29.78
C ASP A 6 -5.45 10.37 29.16
N HIS A 7 -6.36 10.28 28.17
CA HIS A 7 -6.58 9.11 27.32
C HIS A 7 -5.49 9.01 26.24
N ARG A 8 -4.21 8.97 26.62
CA ARG A 8 -3.12 8.78 25.66
C ARG A 8 -2.98 7.30 25.33
N HIS A 9 -2.95 7.00 24.04
CA HIS A 9 -2.69 5.70 23.43
C HIS A 9 -1.81 4.79 24.30
N HIS A 10 -2.40 3.70 24.80
CA HIS A 10 -1.64 2.68 25.53
C HIS A 10 -0.95 1.77 24.52
N HIS A 11 0.38 1.81 24.48
CA HIS A 11 1.20 0.98 23.59
C HIS A 11 1.76 -0.24 24.34
N CYS A 12 1.86 -1.38 23.66
CA CYS A 12 2.56 -2.56 24.18
C CYS A 12 4.04 -2.50 23.80
N LEU A 13 4.92 -2.23 24.76
CA LEU A 13 6.37 -2.26 24.56
C LEU A 13 6.96 -3.61 24.94
N VAL A 14 7.72 -4.22 24.04
CA VAL A 14 8.35 -5.54 24.24
C VAL A 14 9.87 -5.38 24.25
N GLU A 15 10.43 -5.12 25.43
CA GLU A 15 11.87 -4.84 25.56
C GLU A 15 12.77 -6.09 25.53
N ILE A 16 12.20 -7.27 25.78
CA ILE A 16 12.93 -8.53 25.72
C ILE A 16 12.88 -9.03 24.27
N PRO A 17 14.03 -9.31 23.61
CA PRO A 17 14.05 -9.82 22.24
C PRO A 17 13.14 -11.03 22.06
N LYS A 18 12.25 -10.96 21.06
CA LYS A 18 11.26 -12.00 20.70
C LYS A 18 11.12 -12.08 19.19
N THR A 19 10.66 -13.23 18.69
CA THR A 19 10.16 -13.33 17.31
C THR A 19 8.89 -12.47 17.17
N TRP A 20 8.53 -12.07 15.95
CA TRP A 20 7.32 -11.29 15.69
C TRP A 20 6.07 -11.93 16.32
N TRP A 21 5.89 -13.25 16.12
CA TRP A 21 4.77 -14.01 16.67
C TRP A 21 4.76 -14.02 18.20
N ALA A 22 5.92 -14.23 18.84
CA ALA A 22 6.02 -14.23 20.29
C ALA A 22 5.82 -12.82 20.89
N ALA A 23 6.23 -11.76 20.20
CA ALA A 23 5.97 -10.38 20.59
C ALA A 23 4.47 -10.04 20.49
N ARG A 24 3.82 -10.47 19.41
CA ARG A 24 2.37 -10.33 19.22
C ARG A 24 1.58 -11.02 20.31
N ASP A 25 1.87 -12.30 20.58
CA ASP A 25 1.19 -13.06 21.63
C ASP A 25 1.41 -12.42 23.00
N TYR A 26 2.61 -11.89 23.26
CA TYR A 26 2.92 -11.17 24.49
C TYR A 26 2.02 -9.94 24.69
N CYS A 27 1.75 -9.18 23.63
CA CYS A 27 0.87 -8.00 23.65
C CYS A 27 -0.61 -8.39 23.77
N ARG A 28 -1.05 -9.42 23.03
CA ARG A 28 -2.43 -9.93 23.07
C ARG A 28 -2.83 -10.46 24.43
N ASN A 29 -1.91 -11.15 25.10
CA ASN A 29 -2.12 -11.62 26.47
C ASN A 29 -2.29 -10.48 27.50
N ARG A 30 -2.04 -9.22 27.11
CA ARG A 30 -2.19 -8.02 27.94
C ARG A 30 -3.32 -7.09 27.46
N GLY A 31 -4.13 -7.53 26.50
CA GLY A 31 -5.25 -6.75 25.95
C GLY A 31 -4.85 -5.72 24.89
N PHE A 32 -3.66 -5.85 24.29
CA PHE A 32 -3.17 -5.01 23.19
C PHE A 32 -2.85 -5.86 21.95
N ASP A 33 -2.46 -5.22 20.84
CA ASP A 33 -1.76 -5.89 19.74
C ASP A 33 -0.43 -5.16 19.47
N LEU A 34 0.38 -5.64 18.54
CA LEU A 34 1.53 -4.87 18.06
C LEU A 34 1.06 -3.58 17.39
N ALA A 35 1.87 -2.52 17.49
CA ALA A 35 1.48 -1.18 17.09
C ALA A 35 1.16 -1.06 15.59
N THR A 36 0.04 -0.41 15.28
CA THR A 36 -0.31 0.00 13.92
C THR A 36 0.19 1.42 13.66
N VAL A 37 0.87 1.60 12.52
CA VAL A 37 1.35 2.90 12.05
C VAL A 37 0.58 3.27 10.81
N ASP A 38 -0.58 3.90 11.01
CA ASP A 38 -1.53 4.19 9.93
C ASP A 38 -1.42 5.61 9.37
N ASN A 39 -0.62 6.47 9.99
CA ASN A 39 -0.36 7.84 9.56
C ASN A 39 0.93 8.38 10.19
N LYS A 40 1.35 9.60 9.79
CA LYS A 40 2.56 10.25 10.30
C LYS A 40 2.49 10.55 11.81
N GLY A 41 1.34 10.96 12.32
CA GLY A 41 1.16 11.21 13.76
C GLY A 41 1.28 9.93 14.59
N ALA A 42 0.77 8.80 14.09
CA ALA A 42 0.96 7.48 14.71
C ALA A 42 2.45 7.10 14.77
N MET A 43 3.21 7.41 13.71
CA MET A 43 4.66 7.23 13.69
C MET A 43 5.36 8.09 14.74
N GLU A 44 5.09 9.39 14.73
CA GLU A 44 5.67 10.37 15.66
C GLU A 44 5.38 10.04 17.14
N ALA A 45 4.26 9.38 17.42
CA ALA A 45 3.92 8.92 18.77
C ALA A 45 4.78 7.75 19.28
N LEU A 46 5.31 6.91 18.37
CA LEU A 46 6.15 5.77 18.75
C LEU A 46 7.62 6.15 18.96
N LEU A 47 8.13 7.14 18.22
CA LEU A 47 9.55 7.54 18.24
C LEU A 47 10.10 7.82 19.66
N PRO A 48 9.41 8.54 20.57
CA PRO A 48 9.92 8.80 21.91
C PRO A 48 10.05 7.55 22.78
N LEU A 49 9.28 6.49 22.51
CA LEU A 49 9.31 5.24 23.29
C LEU A 49 10.59 4.42 23.05
N MET A 50 11.29 4.71 21.95
CA MET A 50 12.47 3.96 21.51
C MET A 50 13.74 4.80 21.53
N ALA A 51 13.65 6.07 21.95
CA ALA A 51 14.73 7.05 21.88
C ALA A 51 16.01 6.60 22.60
N ASP A 52 15.86 5.86 23.71
CA ASP A 52 16.96 5.39 24.54
C ASP A 52 17.68 4.15 23.95
N LYS A 53 17.08 3.52 22.94
CA LYS A 53 17.54 2.29 22.28
C LYS A 53 17.44 2.43 20.75
N ALA A 54 17.85 3.58 20.22
CA ALA A 54 17.75 3.95 18.82
C ALA A 54 18.60 3.10 17.84
N SER A 55 19.28 2.07 18.32
CA SER A 55 19.98 1.08 17.48
C SER A 55 19.25 -0.26 17.39
N ASP A 56 18.20 -0.45 18.20
CA ASP A 56 17.46 -1.71 18.30
C ASP A 56 16.31 -1.71 17.28
N GLU A 57 16.09 -2.86 16.66
CA GLU A 57 14.98 -3.08 15.74
C GLU A 57 13.73 -3.48 16.54
N TRP A 58 12.63 -2.73 16.36
CA TRP A 58 11.38 -2.96 17.09
C TRP A 58 10.32 -3.59 16.18
N TRP A 59 9.59 -4.59 16.69
CA TRP A 59 8.45 -5.13 15.97
C TRP A 59 7.24 -4.21 16.03
N ILE A 60 6.72 -3.81 14.87
CA ILE A 60 5.37 -3.25 14.72
C ILE A 60 4.40 -4.33 14.21
N GLY A 61 3.10 -4.00 14.20
CA GLY A 61 2.03 -4.92 13.81
C GLY A 61 1.96 -5.25 12.33
N LEU A 62 2.87 -4.71 11.51
CA LEU A 62 2.90 -4.99 10.07
C LEU A 62 3.51 -6.37 9.82
N LEU A 63 2.76 -7.24 9.13
CA LEU A 63 3.17 -8.60 8.78
C LEU A 63 3.09 -8.79 7.27
N HIS A 64 4.13 -9.36 6.66
CA HIS A 64 4.08 -9.81 5.27
C HIS A 64 3.63 -11.28 5.19
N GLY A 65 2.63 -11.56 4.37
CA GLY A 65 2.18 -12.91 4.05
C GLY A 65 0.67 -13.10 4.20
N GLY A 66 0.11 -14.00 3.39
CA GLY A 66 -1.33 -14.20 3.25
C GLY A 66 -1.83 -13.94 1.83
N ASP A 67 -3.14 -13.93 1.65
CA ASP A 67 -3.78 -13.55 0.40
C ASP A 67 -3.60 -12.05 0.16
N ALA A 68 -3.22 -11.67 -1.06
CA ALA A 68 -3.05 -10.27 -1.41
C ALA A 68 -4.37 -9.50 -1.26
N LEU A 69 -4.34 -8.40 -0.50
CA LEU A 69 -5.41 -7.40 -0.51
C LEU A 69 -5.23 -6.52 -1.73
N TRP A 70 -6.10 -6.70 -2.72
CA TRP A 70 -6.11 -5.89 -3.92
C TRP A 70 -6.62 -4.48 -3.63
N ARG A 71 -5.84 -3.49 -4.03
CA ARG A 71 -6.10 -2.07 -3.75
C ARG A 71 -5.74 -1.22 -4.94
N TRP A 72 -6.54 -0.20 -5.17
CA TRP A 72 -6.17 0.88 -6.07
C TRP A 72 -5.20 1.82 -5.39
N SER A 73 -4.18 2.27 -6.10
CA SER A 73 -3.16 3.21 -5.63
C SER A 73 -3.71 4.60 -5.35
N LEU A 74 -4.74 5.01 -6.07
CA LEU A 74 -5.45 6.26 -5.87
C LEU A 74 -6.27 6.18 -4.57
N VAL A 75 -5.59 6.27 -3.44
CA VAL A 75 -6.19 6.32 -2.10
C VAL A 75 -5.95 7.72 -1.58
N GLY A 76 -6.95 8.60 -1.55
CA GLY A 76 -6.68 9.95 -1.01
C GLY A 76 -7.72 11.04 -1.19
N GLU A 77 -8.81 10.84 -1.92
CA GLU A 77 -9.93 11.78 -1.90
C GLU A 77 -11.11 11.08 -1.24
N GLU A 78 -11.46 11.48 -0.01
CA GLU A 78 -12.70 11.04 0.63
C GLU A 78 -13.86 11.21 -0.38
N GLY A 79 -14.56 10.11 -0.67
CA GLY A 79 -15.67 10.12 -1.62
C GLY A 79 -15.32 9.96 -3.10
N PHE A 80 -14.06 9.70 -3.47
CA PHE A 80 -13.71 9.43 -4.89
C PHE A 80 -14.37 8.15 -5.42
N TYR A 81 -14.33 7.08 -4.64
CA TYR A 81 -15.01 5.83 -4.96
C TYR A 81 -16.41 5.82 -4.36
N ARG A 82 -17.40 5.50 -5.18
CA ARG A 82 -18.72 5.13 -4.67
C ARG A 82 -18.66 3.73 -4.02
N PRO A 83 -19.61 3.38 -3.15
CA PRO A 83 -19.67 2.04 -2.56
C PRO A 83 -19.58 0.95 -3.65
N GLY A 84 -18.61 0.03 -3.50
CA GLY A 84 -18.37 -1.08 -4.42
C GLY A 84 -17.49 -0.76 -5.65
N GLU A 85 -17.20 0.51 -5.94
CA GLU A 85 -16.36 0.85 -7.11
C GLU A 85 -14.89 0.48 -6.91
N ALA A 86 -14.38 0.58 -5.67
CA ALA A 86 -13.02 0.18 -5.33
C ALA A 86 -12.82 -1.35 -5.37
N ASP A 87 -13.92 -2.11 -5.23
CA ASP A 87 -13.91 -3.57 -5.27
C ASP A 87 -14.02 -4.11 -6.70
N TYR A 88 -14.29 -3.23 -7.68
CA TYR A 88 -14.33 -3.65 -9.07
C TYR A 88 -12.96 -4.16 -9.49
N THR A 89 -12.98 -5.40 -9.93
CA THR A 89 -11.82 -6.05 -10.52
C THR A 89 -12.26 -6.80 -11.77
N HIS A 90 -11.47 -6.72 -12.83
CA HIS A 90 -11.73 -7.47 -14.06
C HIS A 90 -10.99 -8.81 -14.05
N TYR A 91 -10.91 -9.45 -12.88
CA TYR A 91 -10.26 -10.74 -12.72
C TYR A 91 -11.25 -11.86 -13.05
N GLY A 92 -10.84 -12.79 -13.93
CA GLY A 92 -11.45 -14.13 -13.96
C GLY A 92 -11.15 -14.90 -12.66
N PRO A 93 -11.77 -16.08 -12.45
CA PRO A 93 -11.48 -16.92 -11.29
C PRO A 93 -10.06 -17.46 -11.36
N MET A 94 -9.10 -16.80 -10.69
CA MET A 94 -7.72 -17.30 -10.61
C MET A 94 -7.20 -17.18 -9.19
N ALA A 95 -7.23 -18.33 -8.50
CA ALA A 95 -6.40 -18.58 -7.34
C ALA A 95 -4.92 -18.56 -7.76
N ASN A 96 -4.06 -17.97 -6.94
CA ASN A 96 -2.58 -17.99 -7.03
C ASN A 96 -1.89 -16.96 -7.93
N MET A 97 -2.23 -15.67 -7.82
CA MET A 97 -1.33 -14.61 -8.30
C MET A 97 -0.11 -14.48 -7.38
N LYS A 98 1.04 -14.98 -7.84
CA LYS A 98 2.35 -14.79 -7.16
C LYS A 98 2.84 -13.33 -7.20
N ASN A 99 2.28 -12.54 -8.11
CA ASN A 99 2.73 -11.20 -8.46
C ASN A 99 1.78 -10.12 -7.89
N SER A 100 2.30 -8.91 -7.65
CA SER A 100 1.58 -7.86 -6.92
C SER A 100 1.19 -6.63 -7.74
N PHE A 101 1.56 -6.51 -9.01
CA PHE A 101 1.30 -5.29 -9.80
C PHE A 101 0.54 -5.59 -11.08
N VAL A 102 -0.42 -4.75 -11.47
CA VAL A 102 -1.33 -5.05 -12.58
C VAL A 102 -1.08 -4.16 -13.77
N GLY A 103 -0.96 -4.79 -14.94
CA GLY A 103 -0.99 -4.13 -16.24
C GLY A 103 -2.22 -4.52 -17.05
N VAL A 104 -2.63 -3.63 -17.95
CA VAL A 104 -3.70 -3.85 -18.92
C VAL A 104 -3.12 -3.99 -20.34
N PHE A 105 -3.58 -5.01 -21.06
CA PHE A 105 -3.29 -5.24 -22.47
C PHE A 105 -4.60 -5.53 -23.20
N ASN A 106 -4.98 -4.64 -24.12
CA ASN A 106 -6.23 -4.77 -24.89
C ASN A 106 -7.46 -5.07 -24.01
N GLY A 107 -7.60 -4.34 -22.90
CA GLY A 107 -8.68 -4.50 -21.91
C GLY A 107 -8.54 -5.69 -20.95
N ASN A 108 -7.58 -6.58 -21.16
CA ASN A 108 -7.32 -7.72 -20.27
C ASN A 108 -6.27 -7.37 -19.22
N TRP A 109 -6.51 -7.77 -17.98
CA TRP A 109 -5.63 -7.45 -16.85
C TRP A 109 -4.72 -8.64 -16.54
N SER A 110 -3.47 -8.36 -16.20
CA SER A 110 -2.47 -9.38 -15.85
C SER A 110 -1.55 -8.88 -14.76
N THR A 111 -1.04 -9.80 -13.94
CA THR A 111 -0.12 -9.45 -12.84
C THR A 111 1.34 -9.70 -13.17
N PHE A 112 2.18 -8.81 -12.70
CA PHE A 112 3.60 -8.72 -13.00
C PHE A 112 4.42 -8.44 -11.73
N ILE A 113 5.70 -8.81 -11.77
CA ILE A 113 6.66 -8.56 -10.68
C ILE A 113 7.07 -7.08 -10.64
N SER A 114 7.54 -6.62 -9.48
CA SER A 114 8.01 -5.25 -9.17
C SER A 114 9.01 -4.68 -10.17
N THR A 115 9.89 -5.53 -10.70
CA THR A 115 10.98 -5.17 -11.60
C THR A 115 10.59 -5.11 -13.08
N THR A 116 9.35 -5.49 -13.41
CA THR A 116 8.86 -5.39 -14.79
C THR A 116 8.82 -3.92 -15.22
N ILE A 117 9.20 -3.64 -16.46
CA ILE A 117 9.20 -2.29 -17.03
C ILE A 117 8.12 -2.22 -18.12
N LEU A 118 7.11 -1.38 -17.93
CA LEU A 118 6.01 -1.16 -18.88
C LEU A 118 5.78 0.33 -19.10
N TYR A 119 5.04 0.68 -20.14
CA TYR A 119 4.37 1.98 -20.21
C TYR A 119 3.26 2.06 -19.16
N PHE A 120 2.66 3.23 -18.98
CA PHE A 120 1.66 3.40 -17.92
C PHE A 120 0.61 4.45 -18.26
N ILE A 121 -0.48 4.41 -17.52
CA ILE A 121 -1.62 5.31 -17.70
C ILE A 121 -1.88 6.04 -16.39
N CYS A 122 -1.75 7.35 -16.42
CA CYS A 122 -2.11 8.20 -15.30
C CYS A 122 -3.60 8.58 -15.38
N TYR A 123 -4.20 8.75 -14.22
CA TYR A 123 -5.45 9.49 -14.05
C TYR A 123 -5.13 10.95 -13.73
N ASP A 124 -5.78 11.86 -14.45
CA ASP A 124 -5.72 13.31 -14.21
C ASP A 124 -7.11 13.82 -13.85
N GLY A 125 -7.36 13.99 -12.55
CA GLY A 125 -8.63 14.45 -12.00
C GLY A 125 -9.04 15.86 -12.42
N LYS A 126 -8.11 16.65 -12.99
CA LYS A 126 -8.40 17.99 -13.52
C LYS A 126 -9.02 17.95 -14.91
N ARG A 127 -8.97 16.80 -15.60
CA ARG A 127 -9.50 16.62 -16.97
C ARG A 127 -10.86 15.93 -16.97
N GLN A 128 -11.60 16.16 -18.05
CA GLN A 128 -12.96 15.63 -18.22
C GLN A 128 -13.02 14.51 -19.25
N GLY A 129 -14.08 13.69 -19.19
CA GLY A 129 -14.32 12.64 -20.19
C GLY A 129 -13.18 11.63 -20.29
N GLN A 130 -12.75 11.31 -21.51
CA GLN A 130 -11.67 10.36 -21.76
C GLN A 130 -10.27 10.98 -21.59
N ASP A 131 -10.15 12.31 -21.63
CA ASP A 131 -8.86 13.01 -21.56
C ASP A 131 -8.17 12.85 -20.20
N ARG A 132 -8.91 12.42 -19.18
CA ARG A 132 -8.41 12.03 -17.85
C ARG A 132 -7.49 10.82 -17.85
N TYR A 133 -7.52 10.00 -18.90
CA TYR A 133 -6.66 8.82 -19.02
C TYR A 133 -5.42 9.18 -19.85
N VAL A 134 -4.38 9.62 -19.15
CA VAL A 134 -3.15 10.11 -19.78
C VAL A 134 -2.19 8.96 -20.00
N LYS A 135 -2.08 8.51 -21.25
CA LYS A 135 -1.05 7.54 -21.65
C LYS A 135 0.34 8.18 -21.57
N VAL A 136 1.26 7.50 -20.90
CA VAL A 136 2.66 7.91 -20.80
C VAL A 136 3.55 6.84 -21.43
N ASN A 137 4.19 7.19 -22.55
CA ASN A 137 5.10 6.32 -23.30
C ASN A 137 6.54 6.38 -22.74
N LEU A 138 6.67 6.32 -21.42
CA LEU A 138 7.95 6.23 -20.71
C LEU A 138 8.01 4.86 -20.04
N PRO A 139 8.98 3.98 -20.38
CA PRO A 139 9.09 2.69 -19.71
C PRO A 139 9.50 2.87 -18.24
N ALA A 140 8.74 2.27 -17.32
CA ALA A 140 8.99 2.38 -15.89
C ALA A 140 8.55 1.14 -15.12
N THR A 141 9.13 0.93 -13.93
CA THR A 141 8.56 0.00 -12.93
C THR A 141 7.25 0.56 -12.38
N TRP A 142 6.39 -0.28 -11.81
CA TRP A 142 5.09 0.16 -11.29
C TRP A 142 5.22 1.30 -10.27
N LEU A 143 6.18 1.20 -9.33
CA LEU A 143 6.41 2.23 -8.33
C LEU A 143 6.88 3.55 -8.95
N SER A 144 7.80 3.48 -9.93
CA SER A 144 8.28 4.68 -10.62
C SER A 144 7.18 5.34 -11.46
N ALA A 145 6.32 4.53 -12.09
CA ALA A 145 5.16 5.00 -12.82
C ALA A 145 4.14 5.70 -11.90
N GLN A 146 3.86 5.13 -10.73
CA GLN A 146 3.01 5.74 -9.71
C GLN A 146 3.56 7.09 -9.25
N GLN A 147 4.84 7.15 -8.91
CA GLN A 147 5.51 8.39 -8.51
C GLN A 147 5.43 9.45 -9.60
N TYR A 148 5.66 9.08 -10.86
CA TYR A 148 5.49 9.97 -12.00
C TYR A 148 4.06 10.51 -12.08
N CYS A 149 3.05 9.64 -12.02
CA CYS A 149 1.66 10.07 -12.12
C CYS A 149 1.25 11.00 -10.97
N ARG A 150 1.74 10.76 -9.75
CA ARG A 150 1.50 11.66 -8.60
C ARG A 150 2.22 13.00 -8.72
N ALA A 151 3.38 13.03 -9.37
CA ALA A 151 4.14 14.26 -9.60
C ALA A 151 3.56 15.13 -10.73
N HIS A 152 2.99 14.51 -11.76
CA HIS A 152 2.56 15.20 -12.98
C HIS A 152 1.04 15.23 -13.20
N HIS A 153 0.29 14.35 -12.54
CA HIS A 153 -1.16 14.17 -12.65
C HIS A 153 -1.77 13.95 -11.25
N THR A 154 -2.73 13.02 -11.11
CA THR A 154 -3.29 12.64 -9.81
C THR A 154 -2.66 11.35 -9.29
N ASP A 155 -2.77 10.23 -10.01
CA ASP A 155 -2.15 8.94 -9.68
C ASP A 155 -2.19 8.01 -10.91
N LEU A 156 -1.74 6.75 -10.78
CA LEU A 156 -2.06 5.72 -11.76
C LEU A 156 -3.57 5.51 -11.87
N VAL A 157 -4.03 5.14 -13.07
CA VAL A 157 -5.47 5.02 -13.35
C VAL A 157 -6.13 3.92 -12.53
N SER A 158 -7.28 4.27 -11.92
CA SER A 158 -8.22 3.28 -11.39
C SER A 158 -9.28 2.95 -12.44
N ILE A 159 -9.65 1.69 -12.56
CA ILE A 159 -10.73 1.25 -13.43
C ILE A 159 -11.83 0.67 -12.56
N ARG A 160 -13.01 1.30 -12.54
CA ARG A 160 -14.07 1.00 -11.57
C ARG A 160 -15.27 0.29 -12.16
N ASN A 161 -15.31 0.15 -13.47
CA ASN A 161 -16.40 -0.51 -14.19
C ASN A 161 -15.97 -0.85 -15.63
N PRO A 162 -16.75 -1.67 -16.36
CA PRO A 162 -16.43 -2.05 -17.73
C PRO A 162 -16.32 -0.87 -18.71
N ALA A 163 -17.11 0.20 -18.52
CA ALA A 163 -17.05 1.37 -19.40
C ALA A 163 -15.73 2.14 -19.23
N GLU A 164 -15.21 2.24 -18.00
CA GLU A 164 -13.86 2.77 -17.75
C GLU A 164 -12.79 1.85 -18.33
N ASN A 165 -12.93 0.52 -18.23
CA ASN A 165 -11.97 -0.41 -18.83
C ASN A 165 -11.87 -0.22 -20.34
N GLN A 166 -13.02 -0.05 -21.00
CA GLN A 166 -13.08 0.25 -22.43
C GLN A 166 -12.45 1.61 -22.75
N ALA A 167 -12.76 2.66 -21.98
CA ALA A 167 -12.20 3.99 -22.21
C ALA A 167 -10.68 4.04 -22.02
N VAL A 168 -10.16 3.36 -20.99
CA VAL A 168 -8.72 3.20 -20.77
C VAL A 168 -8.09 2.42 -21.92
N THR A 169 -8.72 1.34 -22.37
CA THR A 169 -8.23 0.56 -23.52
C THR A 169 -8.18 1.42 -24.80
N GLN A 170 -9.15 2.29 -25.04
CA GLN A 170 -9.17 3.20 -26.19
C GLN A 170 -8.02 4.24 -26.16
N ALA A 171 -7.49 4.57 -24.98
CA ALA A 171 -6.32 5.45 -24.85
C ALA A 171 -4.99 4.72 -25.15
N THR A 172 -5.00 3.38 -25.17
CA THR A 172 -3.81 2.53 -25.35
C THR A 172 -3.58 2.10 -26.80
N THR A 173 -2.41 1.52 -27.08
CA THR A 173 -2.12 0.81 -28.33
C THR A 173 -2.50 -0.67 -28.20
N LEU A 174 -2.82 -1.32 -29.32
CA LEU A 174 -3.18 -2.76 -29.33
C LEU A 174 -1.99 -3.72 -29.11
N VAL A 175 -0.76 -3.20 -29.01
CA VAL A 175 0.47 -4.01 -28.98
C VAL A 175 1.26 -3.90 -27.68
N ASP A 176 0.96 -2.91 -26.83
CA ASP A 176 1.71 -2.66 -25.60
C ASP A 176 0.88 -2.95 -24.35
N THR A 177 1.55 -3.35 -23.26
CA THR A 177 0.94 -3.46 -21.93
C THR A 177 1.23 -2.22 -21.12
N TYR A 178 0.25 -1.76 -20.35
CA TYR A 178 0.34 -0.53 -19.58
C TYR A 178 0.04 -0.77 -18.10
N TRP A 179 0.86 -0.24 -17.19
CA TRP A 179 0.53 -0.23 -15.77
C TRP A 179 -0.76 0.53 -15.49
N ILE A 180 -1.56 -0.04 -14.59
CA ILE A 180 -2.70 0.60 -13.95
C ILE A 180 -2.48 0.65 -12.45
N GLY A 181 -3.35 1.37 -11.74
CA GLY A 181 -3.18 1.65 -10.32
C GLY A 181 -3.45 0.47 -9.39
N LEU A 182 -3.83 -0.71 -9.89
CA LEU A 182 -4.17 -1.86 -9.06
C LEU A 182 -2.91 -2.62 -8.64
N TYR A 183 -2.81 -2.89 -7.35
CA TYR A 183 -1.73 -3.67 -6.78
C TYR A 183 -2.24 -4.57 -5.64
N GLY A 184 -1.54 -5.67 -5.41
CA GLY A 184 -1.80 -6.64 -4.36
C GLY A 184 -0.90 -6.37 -3.16
N ASP A 185 -1.48 -5.80 -2.10
CA ASP A 185 -0.78 -5.60 -0.84
C ASP A 185 -0.81 -6.90 -0.03
N ARG A 186 0.36 -7.49 0.19
CA ARG A 186 0.53 -8.69 1.03
C ARG A 186 0.95 -8.35 2.45
N TRP A 187 1.00 -7.05 2.77
CA TRP A 187 1.20 -6.58 4.11
C TRP A 187 -0.14 -6.36 4.80
N HIS A 188 -0.26 -6.93 6.00
CA HIS A 188 -1.45 -6.85 6.82
C HIS A 188 -1.08 -6.36 8.21
N TRP A 189 -1.95 -5.55 8.81
CA TRP A 189 -1.80 -5.18 10.21
C TRP A 189 -2.34 -6.28 11.11
N ALA A 190 -1.60 -6.61 12.18
CA ALA A 190 -1.89 -7.69 13.12
C ALA A 190 -3.24 -7.53 13.83
N ASP A 191 -3.68 -6.28 14.02
CA ASP A 191 -4.94 -5.87 14.62
C ASP A 191 -6.10 -5.81 13.61
N GLY A 192 -5.84 -6.06 12.32
CA GLY A 192 -6.83 -6.03 11.24
C GLY A 192 -7.07 -4.65 10.63
N HIS A 193 -6.32 -3.61 11.02
CA HIS A 193 -6.40 -2.30 10.36
C HIS A 193 -6.05 -2.41 8.87
N SER A 194 -6.66 -1.55 8.06
CA SER A 194 -6.54 -1.58 6.60
C SER A 194 -5.64 -0.47 6.03
N SER A 195 -4.81 0.21 6.85
CA SER A 195 -4.03 1.35 6.37
C SER A 195 -2.95 0.96 5.35
N THR A 196 -2.90 1.74 4.26
CA THR A 196 -1.87 1.70 3.20
C THR A 196 -0.72 2.66 3.47
N PHE A 197 -0.67 3.31 4.64
CA PHE A 197 0.43 4.19 5.00
C PHE A 197 1.74 3.40 5.11
N ARG A 198 2.74 3.92 4.41
CA ARG A 198 4.04 3.27 4.16
C ARG A 198 5.09 4.38 4.08
N ASN A 199 5.32 5.11 5.17
CA ASN A 199 6.33 6.19 5.22
C ASN A 199 7.73 5.62 5.45
N TRP A 200 8.23 4.87 4.47
CA TRP A 200 9.55 4.21 4.53
C TRP A 200 10.69 5.08 3.97
N ASN A 201 10.40 6.33 3.61
CA ASN A 201 11.31 7.16 2.82
C ASN A 201 12.23 8.05 3.66
N GLU A 202 12.02 8.16 4.96
CA GLU A 202 13.04 8.69 5.86
C GLU A 202 13.88 7.49 6.30
N LYS A 203 15.00 7.24 5.60
CA LYS A 203 15.97 6.15 5.90
C LYS A 203 16.36 6.02 7.38
N LYS A 204 16.15 7.05 8.19
CA LYS A 204 16.39 7.03 9.64
C LYS A 204 15.28 6.35 10.45
N ASP A 205 14.03 6.34 9.98
CA ASP A 205 12.87 5.87 10.75
C ASP A 205 12.57 4.38 10.50
N VAL A 206 13.00 3.85 9.35
CA VAL A 206 12.76 2.44 8.95
C VAL A 206 13.72 1.49 9.66
N ASP A 207 14.99 1.87 9.79
CA ASP A 207 16.00 1.09 10.51
C ASP A 207 15.64 0.95 12.02
N LEU A 208 14.76 1.80 12.54
CA LEU A 208 14.28 1.78 13.93
C LEU A 208 13.07 0.86 14.15
N LEU A 209 12.27 0.55 13.12
CA LEU A 209 10.91 0.03 13.29
C LEU A 209 10.57 -1.22 12.48
N ALA A 210 11.42 -1.62 11.55
CA ALA A 210 11.24 -2.85 10.80
C ALA A 210 12.51 -3.67 10.95
N GLY A 211 12.40 -4.83 11.59
CA GLY A 211 13.51 -5.77 11.67
C GLY A 211 14.09 -6.03 10.28
N LYS A 212 15.41 -5.90 10.14
CA LYS A 212 16.14 -5.96 8.85
C LYS A 212 15.87 -7.22 8.04
N HIS A 213 15.35 -8.26 8.67
CA HIS A 213 15.29 -9.58 8.07
C HIS A 213 14.16 -9.82 7.06
N ASP A 214 13.18 -8.91 6.92
CA ASP A 214 12.05 -9.08 5.97
C ASP A 214 11.95 -7.97 4.90
N LEU A 215 12.85 -6.99 4.89
CA LEU A 215 12.86 -5.89 3.90
C LEU A 215 13.71 -6.19 2.65
N ASP A 216 14.49 -7.28 2.67
CA ASP A 216 15.32 -7.70 1.54
C ASP A 216 14.55 -8.60 0.57
N TRP A 217 13.57 -8.04 -0.13
CA TRP A 217 13.21 -8.42 -1.50
C TRP A 217 12.29 -7.36 -2.11
N ALA A 218 12.92 -6.42 -2.81
CA ALA A 218 12.28 -5.64 -3.87
C ALA A 218 12.26 -6.47 -5.17
#